data_AF-A0A937YNR1-F1
#
_entry.id   AF-A0A937YNR1-F1
#
_cell.length_a   1.000
_cell.length_b   1.000
_cell.length_c   1.000
_cell.angle_alpha   90.00
_cell.angle_beta   90.00
_cell.angle_gamma   90.00
#
_symmetry.space_group_name_H-M   'P 1'
#
loop_
_entity.id
_entity.type
_entity.pdbx_description
1 polymer ?
#
loop_
_entity_poly.entity_id
_entity_poly.type
_entity_poly.pdbx_seq_one_letter_code
_entity_poly.pdbx_strand_id
1 'polypeptide(L)'
;MPYGDLRLQRAQRFASLADLDVARCSNEEREEYEPHLARGTVVYSGIDTAALLAAAAGEANVLLWDGGNNDFPFVRPNRLIVLADALRPDQLDSHHPGETCLRLADAVVIAKTDTAPAGVAERMRAAIARINPTARIHLGGSPVSLREAARAAGKRVMVVEDGPTLTHGGMAYGVGFVAAKAAGVAEVVDPRQSLAAALRPVFDDHPQIGPVLPAVGYDALQLAALEQTIRASRAELVISATPLDLAARLDVGRPILRVTYDYADRSWPGLGGEIDRFVVDYCR
;
A
#
# COMPACT_ATOMS: atom_id res chain seq x y z
N MET A 1 7.75 1.27 -11.06
CA MET A 1 8.71 1.65 -12.11
C MET A 1 9.98 0.83 -11.93
N PRO A 2 10.60 0.32 -13.00
CA PRO A 2 11.83 -0.46 -12.86
C PRO A 2 13.01 0.47 -12.58
N TYR A 3 13.75 0.19 -11.51
CA TYR A 3 14.98 0.91 -11.15
C TYR A 3 16.19 0.02 -11.48
N GLY A 4 17.22 0.55 -12.16
CA GLY A 4 18.47 -0.20 -12.40
C GLY A 4 18.62 -0.74 -13.83
N ASP A 5 19.20 -1.94 -13.98
CA ASP A 5 19.50 -2.53 -15.29
C ASP A 5 18.29 -3.29 -15.86
N LEU A 6 17.58 -2.62 -16.76
CA LEU A 6 16.39 -3.14 -17.43
C LEU A 6 16.64 -4.42 -18.23
N ARG A 7 17.87 -4.69 -18.67
CA ARG A 7 18.19 -5.94 -19.38
C ARG A 7 18.15 -7.13 -18.44
N LEU A 8 18.61 -6.93 -17.20
CA LEU A 8 18.55 -7.93 -16.14
C LEU A 8 17.12 -8.08 -15.58
N GLN A 9 16.31 -7.04 -15.69
CA GLN A 9 14.90 -7.00 -15.26
C GLN A 9 13.91 -7.25 -16.41
N ARG A 10 14.34 -8.00 -17.43
CA ARG A 10 13.47 -8.34 -18.57
C ARG A 10 12.23 -9.10 -18.11
N ALA A 11 12.43 -10.20 -17.37
CA ALA A 11 11.38 -10.99 -16.75
C ALA A 11 11.98 -11.73 -15.55
N GLN A 12 11.47 -11.45 -14.36
CA GLN A 12 11.92 -12.01 -13.10
C GLN A 12 10.77 -12.73 -12.42
N ARG A 13 11.11 -13.76 -11.64
CA ARG A 13 10.19 -14.60 -10.88
C ARG A 13 10.67 -14.66 -9.44
N PHE A 14 9.79 -14.35 -8.50
CA PHE A 14 10.05 -14.38 -7.06
C PHE A 14 9.05 -15.30 -6.39
N ALA A 15 9.53 -16.31 -5.67
CA ALA A 15 8.71 -17.22 -4.86
C ALA A 15 9.10 -17.16 -3.38
N SER A 16 10.19 -16.47 -3.03
CA SER A 16 10.69 -16.33 -1.68
C SER A 16 11.37 -14.97 -1.46
N LEU A 17 11.54 -14.58 -0.20
CA LEU A 17 12.27 -13.36 0.17
C LEU A 17 13.75 -13.41 -0.25
N ALA A 18 14.33 -14.60 -0.33
CA ALA A 18 15.70 -14.80 -0.76
C ALA A 18 15.88 -14.47 -2.26
N ASP A 19 14.86 -14.71 -3.08
CA ASP A 19 14.90 -14.36 -4.50
C ASP A 19 15.04 -12.83 -4.69
N LEU A 20 14.40 -12.05 -3.80
CA LEU A 20 14.50 -10.59 -3.79
C LEU A 20 15.93 -10.11 -3.44
N ASP A 21 16.64 -10.83 -2.55
CA ASP A 21 18.03 -10.52 -2.22
C ASP A 21 18.97 -10.82 -3.39
N VAL A 22 18.79 -11.98 -4.02
CA VAL A 22 19.59 -12.40 -5.19
C VAL A 22 19.41 -11.41 -6.34
N ALA A 23 18.18 -10.94 -6.58
CA ALA A 23 17.88 -9.94 -7.59
C ALA A 23 18.27 -8.51 -7.20
N ARG A 24 18.71 -8.29 -5.94
CA ARG A 24 19.05 -6.99 -5.38
C ARG A 24 17.90 -5.98 -5.52
N CYS A 25 16.68 -6.45 -5.23
CA CYS A 25 15.50 -5.60 -5.28
C CYS A 25 15.65 -4.40 -4.34
N SER A 26 15.19 -3.24 -4.80
CA SER A 26 15.13 -2.03 -3.98
C SER A 26 14.12 -2.21 -2.84
N ASN A 27 14.15 -1.32 -1.84
CA ASN A 27 13.18 -1.37 -0.75
C ASN A 27 11.76 -1.01 -1.23
N GLU A 28 11.64 -0.17 -2.25
CA GLU A 28 10.38 0.15 -2.92
C GLU A 28 9.83 -1.06 -3.69
N GLU A 29 10.69 -1.80 -4.40
CA GLU A 29 10.26 -3.06 -5.04
C GLU A 29 9.82 -4.09 -3.99
N ARG A 30 10.53 -4.16 -2.86
CA ARG A 30 10.18 -5.05 -1.76
C ARG A 30 8.86 -4.68 -1.09
N GLU A 31 8.57 -3.38 -0.96
CA GLU A 31 7.28 -2.88 -0.47
C GLU A 31 6.11 -3.43 -1.31
N GLU A 32 6.27 -3.53 -2.63
CA GLU A 32 5.28 -4.12 -3.52
C GLU A 32 5.27 -5.66 -3.47
N TYR A 33 6.43 -6.32 -3.42
CA TYR A 33 6.51 -7.78 -3.63
C TYR A 33 6.35 -8.60 -2.34
N GLU A 34 6.91 -8.15 -1.22
CA GLU A 34 6.90 -8.91 0.05
C GLU A 34 5.48 -9.25 0.53
N PRO A 35 4.47 -8.36 0.44
CA PRO A 35 3.10 -8.69 0.86
C PRO A 35 2.45 -9.82 0.06
N HIS A 36 2.85 -10.02 -1.20
CA HIS A 36 2.39 -11.13 -2.04
C HIS A 36 3.09 -12.43 -1.67
N LEU A 37 4.42 -12.40 -1.52
CA LEU A 37 5.22 -13.57 -1.11
C LEU A 37 4.81 -14.08 0.27
N ALA A 38 4.52 -13.18 1.22
CA ALA A 38 4.04 -13.53 2.55
C ALA A 38 2.67 -14.25 2.55
N ARG A 39 1.88 -14.06 1.48
CA ARG A 39 0.59 -14.76 1.27
C ARG A 39 0.74 -16.03 0.41
N GLY A 40 1.96 -16.38 0.01
CA GLY A 40 2.23 -17.55 -0.83
C GLY A 40 2.01 -17.32 -2.33
N THR A 41 1.83 -16.08 -2.77
CA THR A 41 1.71 -15.73 -4.18
C THR A 41 3.09 -15.60 -4.82
N VAL A 42 3.31 -16.21 -5.98
CA VAL A 42 4.53 -16.01 -6.79
C VAL A 42 4.40 -14.67 -7.53
N VAL A 43 5.44 -13.84 -7.45
CA VAL A 43 5.48 -12.53 -8.10
C VAL A 43 6.31 -12.61 -9.38
N TYR A 44 5.75 -12.12 -10.47
CA TYR A 44 6.44 -11.94 -11.74
C TYR A 44 6.57 -10.44 -12.01
N SER A 45 7.79 -9.96 -12.24
CA SER A 45 8.06 -8.54 -12.49
C SER A 45 9.10 -8.35 -13.59
N GLY A 46 8.95 -7.30 -14.38
CA GLY A 46 9.87 -6.97 -15.46
C GLY A 46 9.23 -6.15 -16.57
N ILE A 47 10.05 -5.75 -17.54
CA ILE A 47 9.63 -4.86 -18.62
C ILE A 47 9.07 -5.58 -19.85
N ASP A 48 9.27 -6.90 -19.98
CA ASP A 48 8.79 -7.70 -21.10
C ASP A 48 7.52 -8.47 -20.70
N THR A 49 6.36 -7.84 -20.87
CA THR A 49 5.06 -8.41 -20.52
C THR A 49 4.79 -9.75 -21.22
N ALA A 50 5.24 -9.92 -22.46
CA ALA A 50 5.04 -11.17 -23.19
C ALA A 50 5.86 -12.31 -22.58
N ALA A 51 7.12 -12.06 -22.21
CA ALA A 51 7.95 -13.04 -21.52
C ALA A 51 7.41 -13.39 -20.13
N LEU A 52 6.93 -12.40 -19.37
CA LEU A 52 6.33 -12.59 -18.05
C LEU A 52 5.07 -13.45 -18.13
N LEU A 53 4.17 -13.15 -19.07
CA LEU A 53 2.96 -13.96 -19.28
C LEU A 53 3.29 -15.39 -19.67
N ALA A 54 4.23 -15.59 -20.59
CA ALA A 54 4.63 -16.94 -21.02
C ALA A 54 5.20 -17.76 -19.85
N ALA A 55 6.01 -17.13 -18.98
CA ALA A 55 6.55 -17.77 -17.79
C ALA A 55 5.45 -18.08 -16.76
N ALA A 56 4.61 -17.10 -16.42
CA ALA A 56 3.59 -17.23 -15.39
C ALA A 56 2.48 -18.21 -15.78
N ALA A 57 2.08 -18.24 -17.05
CA ALA A 57 1.06 -19.16 -17.56
C ALA A 57 1.47 -20.64 -17.46
N GLY A 58 2.78 -20.94 -17.35
CA GLY A 58 3.28 -22.30 -17.14
C GLY A 58 3.13 -22.80 -15.70
N GLU A 59 2.86 -21.91 -14.74
CA GLU A 59 2.90 -22.23 -13.30
C GLU A 59 1.58 -21.95 -12.57
N ALA A 60 0.67 -21.17 -13.14
CA ALA A 60 -0.54 -20.71 -12.48
C ALA A 60 -1.79 -20.81 -13.35
N ASN A 61 -2.91 -21.18 -12.74
CA ASN A 61 -4.23 -21.19 -13.40
C ASN A 61 -4.87 -19.79 -13.44
N VAL A 62 -4.47 -18.90 -12.52
CA VAL A 62 -4.97 -17.54 -12.41
C VAL A 62 -3.79 -16.59 -12.36
N LEU A 63 -3.81 -15.58 -13.23
CA LEU A 63 -2.84 -14.50 -13.25
C LEU A 63 -3.52 -13.21 -12.80
N LEU A 64 -3.01 -12.62 -11.72
CA LEU A 64 -3.35 -11.25 -11.34
C LEU A 64 -2.32 -10.32 -11.98
N TRP A 65 -2.76 -9.51 -12.94
CA TRP A 65 -1.95 -8.43 -13.48
C TRP A 65 -2.26 -7.16 -12.70
N ASP A 66 -1.25 -6.61 -12.03
CA ASP A 66 -1.34 -5.35 -11.30
C ASP A 66 -0.65 -4.24 -12.11
N GLY A 67 -1.44 -3.28 -12.60
CA GLY A 67 -0.95 -2.08 -13.29
C GLY A 67 -0.68 -0.90 -12.36
N GLY A 68 -0.88 -1.09 -11.05
CA GLY A 68 -0.85 -0.03 -10.06
C GLY A 68 -1.82 1.11 -10.42
N ASN A 69 -1.37 2.34 -10.18
CA ASN A 69 -2.12 3.57 -10.49
C ASN A 69 -1.68 4.24 -11.80
N ASN A 70 -0.71 3.68 -12.53
CA ASN A 70 -0.05 4.35 -13.64
C ASN A 70 -0.31 3.71 -15.01
N ASP A 71 -0.91 2.52 -15.07
CA ASP A 71 -1.10 1.79 -16.32
C ASP A 71 -2.53 1.24 -16.49
N PHE A 72 -2.88 0.96 -17.74
CA PHE A 72 -4.00 0.11 -18.13
C PHE A 72 -3.46 -1.20 -18.70
N PRO A 73 -4.24 -2.30 -18.75
CA PRO A 73 -3.73 -3.60 -19.17
C PRO A 73 -3.12 -3.58 -20.59
N PHE A 74 -1.85 -4.01 -20.71
CA PHE A 74 -1.19 -4.25 -22.01
C PHE A 74 -1.61 -5.57 -22.66
N VAL A 75 -2.41 -6.36 -21.94
CA VAL A 75 -2.88 -7.68 -22.31
C VAL A 75 -4.40 -7.66 -22.17
N ARG A 76 -5.11 -8.54 -22.88
CA ARG A 76 -6.56 -8.60 -22.75
C ARG A 76 -6.92 -9.43 -21.51
N PRO A 77 -7.42 -8.83 -20.42
CA PRO A 77 -7.83 -9.62 -19.26
C PRO A 77 -9.16 -10.34 -19.53
N ASN A 78 -9.36 -11.46 -18.86
CA ASN A 78 -10.67 -12.13 -18.79
C ASN A 78 -11.65 -11.36 -17.89
N ARG A 79 -11.14 -10.65 -16.89
CA ARG A 79 -11.86 -9.69 -16.02
C ARG A 79 -10.95 -8.51 -15.67
N LEU A 80 -11.42 -7.29 -15.89
CA LEU A 80 -10.78 -6.06 -15.44
C LEU A 80 -11.51 -5.47 -14.22
N ILE A 81 -10.82 -5.43 -13.09
CA ILE A 81 -11.33 -4.86 -11.84
C ILE A 81 -10.60 -3.54 -11.58
N VAL A 82 -11.35 -2.46 -11.35
CA VAL A 82 -10.80 -1.12 -11.11
C VAL A 82 -11.16 -0.63 -9.72
N LEU A 83 -10.19 -0.04 -9.02
CA LEU A 83 -10.41 0.60 -7.73
C LEU A 83 -10.75 2.08 -7.92
N ALA A 84 -11.81 2.55 -7.27
CA ALA A 84 -12.17 3.96 -7.18
C ALA A 84 -12.10 4.43 -5.72
N ASP A 85 -11.30 5.45 -5.42
CA ASP A 85 -11.08 5.90 -4.05
C ASP A 85 -12.24 6.79 -3.55
N ALA A 86 -12.96 6.33 -2.51
CA ALA A 86 -14.06 7.10 -1.92
C ALA A 86 -13.61 8.40 -1.24
N LEU A 87 -12.32 8.57 -0.95
CA LEU A 87 -11.77 9.82 -0.43
C LEU A 87 -11.45 10.83 -1.54
N ARG A 88 -11.58 10.44 -2.81
CA ARG A 88 -11.35 11.29 -3.99
C ARG A 88 -12.52 11.17 -4.98
N PRO A 89 -13.76 11.46 -4.55
CA PRO A 89 -14.97 11.15 -5.32
C PRO A 89 -15.08 11.90 -6.65
N ASP A 90 -14.38 13.02 -6.79
CA ASP A 90 -14.40 13.88 -7.98
C ASP A 90 -13.26 13.56 -8.97
N GLN A 91 -12.50 12.47 -8.74
CA GLN A 91 -11.35 12.08 -9.57
C GLN A 91 -11.60 10.83 -10.45
N LEU A 92 -12.85 10.55 -10.79
CA LEU A 92 -13.22 9.35 -11.56
C LEU A 92 -12.81 9.42 -13.04
N ASP A 93 -12.87 10.60 -13.65
CA ASP A 93 -12.67 10.82 -15.08
C ASP A 93 -11.72 11.99 -15.40
N SER A 94 -10.94 12.43 -14.42
CA SER A 94 -10.04 13.59 -14.57
C SER A 94 -8.57 13.24 -14.82
N HIS A 95 -8.19 11.98 -14.66
CA HIS A 95 -6.79 11.55 -14.75
C HIS A 95 -6.62 10.35 -15.69
N HIS A 96 -5.58 10.39 -16.51
CA HIS A 96 -5.13 9.26 -17.30
C HIS A 96 -4.03 8.48 -16.56
N PRO A 97 -4.02 7.13 -16.58
CA PRO A 97 -4.97 6.24 -17.27
C PRO A 97 -6.21 5.84 -16.45
N GLY A 98 -6.44 6.43 -15.27
CA GLY A 98 -7.56 6.09 -14.40
C GLY A 98 -8.94 6.10 -15.09
N GLU A 99 -9.24 7.14 -15.88
CA GLU A 99 -10.46 7.22 -16.68
C GLU A 99 -10.56 6.06 -17.69
N THR A 100 -9.46 5.75 -18.39
CA THR A 100 -9.38 4.66 -19.36
C THR A 100 -9.68 3.32 -18.69
N CYS A 101 -9.08 3.04 -17.53
CA CYS A 101 -9.37 1.85 -16.74
C CYS A 101 -10.85 1.80 -16.35
N LEU A 102 -11.41 2.89 -15.82
CA LEU A 102 -12.81 2.94 -15.39
C LEU A 102 -13.79 2.65 -16.54
N ARG A 103 -13.52 3.19 -17.74
CA ARG A 103 -14.34 2.94 -18.94
C ARG A 103 -14.24 1.51 -19.45
N LEU A 104 -13.12 0.83 -19.23
CA LEU A 104 -12.88 -0.56 -19.65
C LEU A 104 -13.31 -1.60 -18.60
N ALA A 105 -13.55 -1.18 -17.36
CA ALA A 105 -13.78 -2.07 -16.23
C ALA A 105 -15.00 -3.00 -16.43
N ASP A 106 -14.83 -4.28 -16.11
CA ASP A 106 -15.94 -5.22 -15.92
C ASP A 106 -16.58 -5.02 -14.54
N ALA A 107 -15.75 -4.69 -13.54
CA ALA A 107 -16.16 -4.41 -12.18
C ALA A 107 -15.37 -3.24 -11.59
N VAL A 108 -16.04 -2.45 -10.76
CA VAL A 108 -15.46 -1.33 -10.02
C VAL A 108 -15.68 -1.56 -8.53
N VAL A 109 -14.61 -1.47 -7.75
CA VAL A 109 -14.67 -1.48 -6.29
C VAL A 109 -14.46 -0.05 -5.81
N ILE A 110 -15.49 0.55 -5.22
CA ILE A 110 -15.36 1.82 -4.51
C ILE A 110 -14.68 1.50 -3.16
N ALA A 111 -13.40 1.82 -3.03
CA ALA A 111 -12.57 1.51 -1.87
C ALA A 111 -12.74 2.57 -0.75
N LYS A 112 -12.29 2.22 0.48
CA LYS A 112 -12.27 3.11 1.66
C LYS A 112 -13.64 3.64 2.10
N THR A 113 -14.72 2.94 1.75
CA THR A 113 -16.10 3.36 2.05
C THR A 113 -16.44 3.34 3.55
N ASP A 114 -15.64 2.67 4.36
CA ASP A 114 -15.69 2.65 5.82
C ASP A 114 -15.20 3.95 6.46
N THR A 115 -14.41 4.76 5.73
CA THR A 115 -13.88 6.04 6.21
C THR A 115 -14.44 7.25 5.47
N ALA A 116 -15.12 7.02 4.33
CA ALA A 116 -15.70 8.08 3.52
C ALA A 116 -16.93 8.72 4.19
N PRO A 117 -17.17 10.04 3.99
CA PRO A 117 -18.39 10.69 4.44
C PRO A 117 -19.67 10.02 3.90
N ALA A 118 -20.74 10.12 4.67
CA ALA A 118 -22.04 9.56 4.30
C ALA A 118 -22.51 10.07 2.93
N GLY A 119 -23.08 9.17 2.12
CA GLY A 119 -23.59 9.47 0.78
C GLY A 119 -22.53 9.66 -0.31
N VAL A 120 -21.23 9.61 0.01
CA VAL A 120 -20.16 9.66 -1.01
C VAL A 120 -20.23 8.44 -1.94
N ALA A 121 -20.34 7.24 -1.37
CA ALA A 121 -20.45 6.00 -2.14
C ALA A 121 -21.60 6.05 -3.15
N GLU A 122 -22.75 6.62 -2.76
CA GLU A 122 -23.95 6.66 -3.59
C GLU A 122 -23.80 7.65 -4.74
N ARG A 123 -23.17 8.80 -4.48
CA ARG A 123 -22.82 9.75 -5.53
C ARG A 123 -21.83 9.15 -6.53
N MET A 124 -20.81 8.45 -6.04
CA MET A 124 -19.83 7.77 -6.90
C MET A 124 -20.46 6.65 -7.72
N ARG A 125 -21.36 5.84 -7.13
CA ARG A 125 -22.13 4.82 -7.88
C ARG A 125 -22.87 5.45 -9.06
N ALA A 126 -23.56 6.56 -8.84
CA ALA A 126 -24.28 7.27 -9.89
C ALA A 126 -23.33 7.84 -10.96
N ALA A 127 -22.16 8.35 -10.56
CA ALA A 127 -21.15 8.86 -11.49
C ALA A 127 -20.52 7.75 -12.33
N ILE A 128 -20.10 6.65 -11.69
CA ILE A 128 -19.55 5.47 -12.36
C ILE A 128 -20.55 4.91 -13.36
N ALA A 129 -21.83 4.79 -13.00
CA ALA A 129 -22.87 4.30 -13.91
C ALA A 129 -23.08 5.19 -15.14
N ARG A 130 -22.75 6.49 -15.07
CA ARG A 130 -22.75 7.38 -16.26
C ARG A 130 -21.51 7.17 -17.13
N ILE A 131 -20.36 6.89 -16.52
CA ILE A 131 -19.08 6.70 -17.22
C ILE A 131 -19.00 5.33 -17.88
N ASN A 132 -19.40 4.28 -17.14
CA ASN A 132 -19.43 2.89 -17.57
C ASN A 132 -20.73 2.23 -17.05
N PRO A 133 -21.80 2.19 -17.88
CA PRO A 133 -23.08 1.63 -17.48
C PRO A 133 -23.08 0.10 -17.38
N THR A 134 -22.01 -0.57 -17.82
CA THR A 134 -21.91 -2.03 -17.85
C THR A 134 -21.16 -2.62 -16.66
N ALA A 135 -20.35 -1.80 -15.97
CA ALA A 135 -19.55 -2.27 -14.84
C ALA A 135 -20.41 -2.65 -13.63
N ARG A 136 -20.07 -3.77 -13.00
CA ARG A 136 -20.60 -4.12 -11.67
C ARG A 136 -19.93 -3.29 -10.60
N ILE A 137 -20.70 -2.68 -9.69
CA ILE A 137 -20.14 -1.77 -8.68
C ILE A 137 -20.25 -2.36 -7.27
N HIS A 138 -19.10 -2.57 -6.63
CA HIS A 138 -18.95 -3.09 -5.28
C HIS A 138 -18.43 -2.02 -4.32
N LEU A 139 -18.73 -2.16 -3.03
CA LEU A 139 -18.14 -1.32 -1.97
C LEU A 139 -17.09 -2.14 -1.22
N GLY A 140 -15.90 -1.56 -1.08
CA GLY A 140 -14.80 -2.08 -0.28
C GLY A 140 -14.46 -1.14 0.87
N GLY A 141 -14.05 -1.72 1.99
CA GLY A 141 -13.46 -1.03 3.13
C GLY A 141 -12.00 -1.42 3.31
N SER A 142 -11.27 -0.60 4.04
CA SER A 142 -9.86 -0.84 4.36
C SER A 142 -9.64 -0.75 5.87
N PRO A 143 -10.20 -1.70 6.66
CA PRO A 143 -10.05 -1.70 8.10
C PRO A 143 -8.58 -1.72 8.50
N VAL A 144 -8.24 -0.79 9.38
CA VAL A 144 -6.92 -0.64 9.97
C VAL A 144 -6.79 -1.59 11.15
N SER A 145 -5.68 -2.31 11.23
CA SER A 145 -5.36 -3.17 12.36
C SER A 145 -3.93 -2.93 12.83
N LEU A 146 -3.76 -2.76 14.15
CA LEU A 146 -2.46 -2.79 14.81
C LEU A 146 -2.31 -4.15 15.50
N ARG A 147 -1.46 -5.01 14.92
CA ARG A 147 -1.17 -6.32 15.53
C ARG A 147 -0.53 -6.12 16.90
N GLU A 148 -0.96 -6.91 17.88
CA GLU A 148 -0.51 -6.84 19.27
C GLU A 148 -0.70 -5.45 19.93
N ALA A 149 -1.74 -4.70 19.57
CA ALA A 149 -2.02 -3.36 20.10
C ALA A 149 -1.96 -3.24 21.63
N ALA A 150 -2.33 -4.29 22.37
CA ALA A 150 -2.23 -4.35 23.82
C ALA A 150 -0.80 -4.10 24.36
N ARG A 151 0.25 -4.40 23.58
CA ARG A 151 1.65 -4.12 23.93
C ARG A 151 1.97 -2.63 23.92
N ALA A 152 1.18 -1.82 23.23
CA ALA A 152 1.37 -0.37 23.11
C ALA A 152 0.65 0.44 24.19
N ALA A 153 -0.38 -0.15 24.82
CA ALA A 153 -1.17 0.53 25.85
C ALA A 153 -0.29 1.05 26.99
N GLY A 154 -0.48 2.32 27.36
CA GLY A 154 0.25 2.98 28.45
C GLY A 154 1.74 3.26 28.19
N LYS A 155 2.25 2.99 26.98
CA LYS A 155 3.68 3.21 26.65
C LYS A 155 3.91 4.51 25.91
N ARG A 156 5.15 5.01 25.97
CA ARG A 156 5.64 6.06 25.06
C ARG A 156 6.05 5.41 23.75
N VAL A 157 5.48 5.86 22.64
CA VAL A 157 5.71 5.24 21.33
C VAL A 157 6.25 6.26 20.34
N MET A 158 7.10 5.82 19.41
CA MET A 158 7.38 6.58 18.20
C MET A 158 6.51 6.04 17.08
N VAL A 159 5.83 6.92 16.36
CA VAL A 159 5.03 6.53 15.19
C VAL A 159 5.83 6.86 13.94
N VAL A 160 6.05 5.86 13.09
CA VAL A 160 6.63 6.03 11.75
C VAL A 160 5.50 5.90 10.73
N GLU A 161 5.36 6.91 9.88
CA GLU A 161 4.29 6.99 8.88
C GLU A 161 4.86 6.95 7.47
N ASP A 162 3.99 6.61 6.53
CA ASP A 162 4.24 6.74 5.11
C ASP A 162 4.61 8.18 4.72
N GLY A 163 5.81 8.37 4.19
CA GLY A 163 6.35 9.69 3.85
C GLY A 163 5.51 10.45 2.83
N PRO A 164 5.15 9.85 1.67
CA PRO A 164 4.26 10.46 0.68
C PRO A 164 2.95 11.00 1.26
N THR A 165 2.31 10.26 2.17
CA THR A 165 1.08 10.71 2.86
C THR A 165 1.28 12.02 3.62
N LEU A 166 2.42 12.20 4.28
CA LEU A 166 2.72 13.40 5.08
C LEU A 166 3.28 14.57 4.25
N THR A 167 4.06 14.24 3.22
CA THR A 167 4.76 15.23 2.38
C THR A 167 3.87 15.72 1.25
N HIS A 168 3.66 14.88 0.22
CA HIS A 168 2.85 15.19 -0.95
C HIS A 168 1.35 15.26 -0.62
N GLY A 169 0.89 14.43 0.33
CA GLY A 169 -0.49 14.45 0.82
C GLY A 169 -0.80 15.58 1.81
N GLY A 170 0.22 16.26 2.33
CA GLY A 170 0.07 17.42 3.23
C GLY A 170 -0.55 17.11 4.59
N MET A 171 -0.62 15.83 5.00
CA MET A 171 -1.21 15.44 6.28
C MET A 171 -0.26 15.70 7.46
N ALA A 172 -0.80 16.14 8.60
CA ALA A 172 -0.02 16.28 9.82
C ALA A 172 0.34 14.92 10.46
N TYR A 173 -0.49 13.91 10.26
CA TYR A 173 -0.29 12.54 10.74
C TYR A 173 -1.07 11.57 9.87
N GLY A 174 -0.67 10.30 9.89
CA GLY A 174 -1.31 9.24 9.12
C GLY A 174 -2.06 8.23 10.00
N VAL A 175 -2.17 7.02 9.48
CA VAL A 175 -2.91 5.94 10.12
C VAL A 175 -2.20 5.40 11.36
N GLY A 176 -0.86 5.44 11.38
CA GLY A 176 -0.05 4.98 12.50
C GLY A 176 -0.40 5.74 13.78
N PHE A 177 -0.59 7.04 13.65
CA PHE A 177 -0.96 7.91 14.76
C PHE A 177 -2.37 7.59 15.27
N VAL A 178 -3.33 7.42 14.36
CA VAL A 178 -4.72 7.06 14.72
C VAL A 178 -4.75 5.71 15.43
N ALA A 179 -4.03 4.71 14.91
CA ALA A 179 -3.92 3.39 15.51
C ALA A 179 -3.24 3.43 16.89
N ALA A 180 -2.18 4.22 17.05
CA ALA A 180 -1.50 4.43 18.33
C ALA A 180 -2.44 5.03 19.38
N LYS A 181 -3.20 6.06 19.01
CA LYS A 181 -4.20 6.68 19.90
C LYS A 181 -5.29 5.70 20.30
N ALA A 182 -5.82 4.93 19.35
CA ALA A 182 -6.84 3.91 19.62
C ALA A 182 -6.31 2.79 20.54
N ALA A 183 -5.02 2.46 20.46
CA ALA A 183 -4.35 1.48 21.33
C ALA A 183 -4.10 1.98 22.76
N GLY A 184 -4.42 3.24 23.09
CA GLY A 184 -4.28 3.78 24.44
C GLY A 184 -2.83 4.02 24.87
N VAL A 185 -1.95 4.41 23.93
CA VAL A 185 -0.57 4.80 24.25
C VAL A 185 -0.54 5.98 25.22
N ALA A 186 0.45 6.03 26.11
CA ALA A 186 0.60 7.14 27.06
C ALA A 186 1.05 8.42 26.36
N GLU A 187 1.93 8.30 25.37
CA GLU A 187 2.50 9.43 24.63
C GLU A 187 2.94 8.98 23.24
N VAL A 188 2.70 9.83 22.23
CA VAL A 188 3.39 9.75 20.94
C VAL A 188 4.59 10.70 21.03
N VAL A 189 5.80 10.15 21.06
CA VAL A 189 7.05 10.90 21.22
C VAL A 189 7.36 11.64 19.94
N ASP A 190 7.47 12.97 20.02
CA ASP A 190 7.85 13.81 18.88
C ASP A 190 9.28 13.45 18.42
N PRO A 191 9.48 12.99 17.16
CA PRO A 191 10.78 12.58 16.66
C PRO A 191 11.78 13.74 16.59
N ARG A 192 11.34 15.01 16.57
CA ARG A 192 12.22 16.20 16.58
C ARG A 192 13.15 16.23 17.80
N GLN A 193 12.77 15.59 18.89
CA GLN A 193 13.58 15.48 20.12
C GLN A 193 14.85 14.64 19.92
N SER A 194 14.89 13.76 18.93
CA SER A 194 16.00 12.84 18.65
C SER A 194 16.36 12.76 17.16
N LEU A 195 15.93 13.74 16.37
CA LEU A 195 15.99 13.72 14.91
C LEU A 195 17.42 13.73 14.36
N ALA A 196 17.74 12.72 13.56
CA ALA A 196 18.98 12.67 12.79
C ALA A 196 19.07 13.86 11.82
N ALA A 197 20.28 14.37 11.60
CA ALA A 197 20.49 15.57 10.78
C ALA A 197 19.94 15.44 9.35
N ALA A 198 20.04 14.25 8.76
CA ALA A 198 19.55 13.97 7.40
C ALA A 198 18.03 14.11 7.23
N LEU A 199 17.25 14.02 8.32
CA LEU A 199 15.79 14.16 8.28
C LEU A 199 15.30 15.56 8.65
N ARG A 200 16.19 16.47 9.07
CA ARG A 200 15.81 17.86 9.40
C ARG A 200 15.18 18.60 8.21
N PRO A 201 15.77 18.54 6.99
CA PRO A 201 15.18 19.24 5.85
C PRO A 201 13.73 18.85 5.57
N VAL A 202 13.37 17.57 5.78
CA VAL A 202 11.99 17.09 5.60
C VAL A 202 11.03 17.84 6.51
N PHE A 203 11.40 18.06 7.77
CA PHE A 203 10.55 18.79 8.71
C PHE A 203 10.56 20.30 8.48
N ASP A 204 11.63 20.85 7.93
CA ASP A 204 11.74 22.26 7.56
C ASP A 204 10.85 22.56 6.33
N ASP A 205 10.89 21.68 5.32
CA ASP A 205 10.09 21.78 4.09
C ASP A 205 8.61 21.45 4.33
N HIS A 206 8.32 20.65 5.36
CA HIS A 206 6.98 20.20 5.73
C HIS A 206 6.66 20.50 7.21
N PRO A 207 6.49 21.79 7.57
CA PRO A 207 6.28 22.20 8.97
C PRO A 207 4.95 21.71 9.55
N GLN A 208 3.99 21.30 8.71
CA GLN A 208 2.70 20.75 9.13
C GLN A 208 2.79 19.37 9.77
N ILE A 209 3.88 18.63 9.56
CA ILE A 209 4.04 17.28 10.10
C ILE A 209 4.02 17.35 11.63
N GLY A 210 3.15 16.56 12.25
CA GLY A 210 2.97 16.49 13.70
C GLY A 210 4.07 15.69 14.40
N PRO A 211 3.76 15.01 15.51
CA PRO A 211 4.72 14.23 16.28
C PRO A 211 4.94 12.83 15.68
N VAL A 212 5.07 12.73 14.36
CA VAL A 212 5.25 11.47 13.62
C VAL A 212 6.50 11.54 12.77
N LEU A 213 7.20 10.41 12.61
CA LEU A 213 8.43 10.31 11.84
C LEU A 213 8.10 9.89 10.40
N PRO A 214 8.32 10.74 9.38
CA PRO A 214 8.03 10.38 8.01
C PRO A 214 9.12 9.43 7.45
N ALA A 215 8.71 8.31 6.87
CA ALA A 215 9.57 7.46 6.05
C ALA A 215 9.56 7.98 4.60
N VAL A 216 10.40 8.98 4.32
CA VAL A 216 10.45 9.68 3.01
C VAL A 216 11.26 8.96 1.92
N GLY A 217 11.62 7.71 2.19
CA GLY A 217 12.38 6.85 1.29
C GLY A 217 13.24 5.87 2.09
N TYR A 218 13.86 4.95 1.35
CA TYR A 218 14.53 3.80 1.95
C TYR A 218 15.94 3.60 1.38
N ASP A 219 16.60 4.66 0.92
CA ASP A 219 18.03 4.55 0.63
C ASP A 219 18.84 4.29 1.91
N ALA A 220 20.11 3.91 1.75
CA ALA A 220 20.95 3.56 2.90
C ALA A 220 21.13 4.71 3.91
N LEU A 221 21.14 5.97 3.44
CA LEU A 221 21.27 7.14 4.31
C LEU A 221 19.96 7.40 5.06
N GLN A 222 18.82 7.26 4.41
CA GLN A 222 17.50 7.43 5.00
C GLN A 222 17.20 6.33 6.02
N LEU A 223 17.51 5.05 5.72
CA LEU A 223 17.36 3.96 6.69
C LEU A 223 18.25 4.17 7.92
N ALA A 224 19.52 4.56 7.73
CA ALA A 224 20.40 4.88 8.84
C ALA A 224 19.89 6.06 9.67
N ALA A 225 19.31 7.08 9.04
CA ALA A 225 18.73 8.23 9.71
C ALA A 225 17.47 7.88 10.51
N LEU A 226 16.60 7.01 9.96
CA LEU A 226 15.45 6.44 10.68
C LEU A 226 15.93 5.65 11.90
N GLU A 227 16.90 4.75 11.72
CA GLU A 227 17.45 3.93 12.82
C GLU A 227 18.07 4.79 13.92
N GLN A 228 18.90 5.78 13.54
CA GLN A 228 19.51 6.72 14.48
C GLN A 228 18.44 7.51 15.26
N THR A 229 17.43 8.04 14.56
CA THR A 229 16.35 8.83 15.18
C THR A 229 15.56 7.99 16.18
N ILE A 230 15.23 6.75 15.82
CA ILE A 230 14.48 5.83 16.67
C ILE A 230 15.32 5.42 17.89
N ARG A 231 16.59 5.02 17.70
CA ARG A 231 17.48 4.58 18.79
C ARG A 231 17.74 5.69 19.81
N ALA A 232 17.94 6.93 19.34
CA ALA A 232 18.19 8.08 20.21
C ALA A 232 16.92 8.58 20.94
N SER A 233 15.73 8.12 20.56
CA SER A 233 14.48 8.55 21.17
C SER A 233 14.26 7.93 22.56
N ARG A 234 13.32 8.50 23.32
CA ARG A 234 12.81 7.93 24.59
C ARG A 234 11.60 7.00 24.44
N ALA A 235 11.26 6.64 23.20
CA ALA A 235 10.17 5.72 22.92
C ALA A 235 10.52 4.30 23.42
N GLU A 236 9.53 3.59 23.93
CA GLU A 236 9.67 2.22 24.42
C GLU A 236 9.43 1.19 23.31
N LEU A 237 8.71 1.60 22.26
CA LEU A 237 8.45 0.83 21.04
C LEU A 237 8.17 1.78 19.88
N VAL A 238 8.15 1.21 18.69
CA VAL A 238 7.77 1.89 17.45
C VAL A 238 6.45 1.32 16.94
N ILE A 239 5.57 2.18 16.43
CA ILE A 239 4.42 1.78 15.63
C ILE A 239 4.73 2.22 14.20
N SER A 240 4.92 1.26 13.29
CA SER A 240 5.14 1.54 11.87
C SER A 240 3.84 1.40 11.09
N ALA A 241 3.50 2.43 10.34
CA ALA A 241 2.44 2.44 9.33
C ALA A 241 2.99 2.56 7.91
N THR A 242 4.27 2.20 7.72
CA THR A 242 4.87 2.10 6.40
C THR A 242 4.45 0.81 5.70
N PRO A 243 4.33 0.82 4.37
CA PRO A 243 4.12 -0.42 3.64
C PRO A 243 5.33 -1.37 3.73
N LEU A 244 6.57 -0.85 3.71
CA LEU A 244 7.79 -1.62 3.99
C LEU A 244 7.79 -2.19 5.41
N ASP A 245 8.23 -3.44 5.57
CA ASP A 245 8.41 -4.04 6.90
C ASP A 245 9.67 -3.52 7.60
N LEU A 246 9.54 -2.44 8.38
CA LEU A 246 10.68 -1.86 9.11
C LEU A 246 11.29 -2.81 10.15
N ALA A 247 10.52 -3.75 10.70
CA ALA A 247 11.05 -4.72 11.66
C ALA A 247 12.07 -5.68 11.02
N ALA A 248 11.89 -5.98 9.74
CA ALA A 248 12.82 -6.81 8.97
C ALA A 248 14.05 -6.02 8.45
N ARG A 249 13.97 -4.68 8.45
CA ARG A 249 14.96 -3.80 7.79
C ARG A 249 15.85 -3.03 8.75
N LEU A 250 15.32 -2.70 9.93
CA LEU A 250 16.00 -1.86 10.90
C LEU A 250 16.24 -2.65 12.18
N ASP A 251 17.45 -2.56 12.71
CA ASP A 251 17.73 -2.99 14.07
C ASP A 251 17.72 -1.76 14.98
N VAL A 252 16.60 -1.49 15.65
CA VAL A 252 16.47 -0.32 16.54
C VAL A 252 16.58 -0.67 18.02
N GLY A 253 16.86 -1.94 18.35
CA GLY A 253 16.91 -2.42 19.74
C GLY A 253 15.58 -2.33 20.51
N ARG A 254 14.46 -2.11 19.81
CA ARG A 254 13.12 -1.92 20.37
C ARG A 254 12.08 -2.63 19.52
N PRO A 255 10.96 -3.09 20.11
CA PRO A 255 9.89 -3.68 19.33
C PRO A 255 9.31 -2.69 18.32
N ILE A 256 9.10 -3.15 17.09
CA ILE A 256 8.35 -2.43 16.05
C ILE A 256 7.03 -3.18 15.85
N LEU A 257 5.91 -2.54 16.16
CA LEU A 257 4.57 -3.04 15.87
C LEU A 257 4.10 -2.48 14.54
N ARG A 258 3.46 -3.32 13.72
CA ARG A 258 3.04 -2.95 12.36
C ARG A 258 1.55 -2.68 12.31
N VAL A 259 1.20 -1.51 11.76
CA VAL A 259 -0.14 -1.21 11.28
C VAL A 259 -0.30 -1.85 9.92
N THR A 260 -1.41 -2.54 9.73
CA THR A 260 -1.76 -3.24 8.51
C THR A 260 -3.16 -2.84 8.09
N TYR A 261 -3.41 -2.92 6.79
CA TYR A 261 -4.74 -2.82 6.20
C TYR A 261 -5.16 -4.20 5.70
N ASP A 262 -6.43 -4.50 5.85
CA ASP A 262 -7.04 -5.63 5.16
C ASP A 262 -8.17 -5.14 4.24
N TYR A 263 -8.55 -5.98 3.28
CA TYR A 263 -9.74 -5.74 2.48
C TYR A 263 -10.97 -6.26 3.21
N ALA A 264 -12.05 -5.48 3.20
CA ALA A 264 -13.35 -5.94 3.68
C ALA A 264 -14.45 -5.61 2.67
N ASP A 265 -15.27 -6.61 2.34
CA ASP A 265 -16.49 -6.37 1.59
C ASP A 265 -17.47 -5.51 2.39
N ARG A 266 -17.97 -4.44 1.75
CA ARG A 266 -18.96 -3.50 2.31
C ARG A 266 -20.27 -3.53 1.54
N SER A 267 -20.37 -4.45 0.58
CA SER A 267 -21.58 -4.77 -0.17
C SER A 267 -21.59 -6.27 -0.45
N TRP A 268 -22.76 -6.88 -0.57
CA TRP A 268 -22.90 -8.29 -0.92
C TRP A 268 -23.48 -8.44 -2.33
N PRO A 269 -22.94 -9.31 -3.22
CA PRO A 269 -21.94 -10.35 -2.96
C PRO A 269 -20.48 -9.87 -2.95
N GLY A 270 -20.25 -8.55 -3.11
CA GLY A 270 -18.91 -7.97 -2.96
C GLY A 270 -17.91 -8.35 -4.05
N LEU A 271 -16.64 -8.01 -3.82
CA LEU A 271 -15.53 -8.44 -4.65
C LEU A 271 -15.33 -9.96 -4.54
N GLY A 272 -15.48 -10.55 -3.34
CA GLY A 272 -15.37 -11.99 -3.16
C GLY A 272 -16.28 -12.77 -4.12
N GLY A 273 -17.54 -12.38 -4.22
CA GLY A 273 -18.46 -12.99 -5.17
C GLY A 273 -18.20 -12.68 -6.64
N GLU A 274 -17.48 -11.60 -6.98
CA GLU A 274 -16.99 -11.37 -8.34
C GLU A 274 -15.84 -12.32 -8.67
N ILE A 275 -14.93 -12.58 -7.72
CA ILE A 275 -13.86 -13.57 -7.90
C ILE A 275 -14.42 -15.00 -7.98
N ASP A 276 -15.42 -15.34 -7.17
CA ASP A 276 -16.09 -16.64 -7.26
C ASP A 276 -16.70 -16.87 -8.66
N ARG A 277 -17.35 -15.84 -9.22
CA ARG A 277 -17.85 -15.88 -10.61
C ARG A 277 -16.72 -16.09 -11.60
N PHE A 278 -15.62 -15.35 -11.47
CA PHE A 278 -14.45 -15.49 -12.34
C PHE A 278 -13.89 -16.93 -12.34
N VAL A 279 -13.73 -17.53 -11.16
CA VAL A 279 -13.22 -18.90 -11.04
C VAL A 279 -14.16 -19.90 -11.70
N VAL A 280 -15.48 -19.74 -11.54
CA VAL A 280 -16.46 -20.60 -12.22
C VAL A 280 -16.43 -20.44 -13.74
N ASP A 281 -16.29 -19.21 -14.23
CA ASP A 281 -16.31 -18.90 -15.66
C ASP A 281 -15.04 -19.38 -16.40
N TYR A 282 -13.87 -19.38 -15.74
CA TYR A 282 -12.58 -19.49 -16.42
C TYR A 282 -11.59 -20.52 -15.87
N CYS A 283 -11.80 -21.06 -14.66
CA CYS A 283 -10.82 -21.93 -13.99
C CYS A 283 -11.29 -23.38 -13.81
N ARG A 284 -12.43 -23.75 -14.40
CA ARG A 284 -12.98 -25.11 -14.35
C ARG A 284 -12.56 -25.95 -15.56
#